data_AF-A0A0D6AJ82-F1
#
_entry.id   AF-A0A0D6AJ82-F1
#
_cell.length_a   1.000
_cell.length_b   1.000
_cell.length_c   1.000
_cell.angle_alpha   90.00
_cell.angle_beta   90.00
_cell.angle_gamma   90.00
#
_symmetry.space_group_name_H-M   'P 1'
#
loop_
_entity.id
_entity.type
_entity.pdbx_description
1 polymer ?
#
loop_
_entity_poly.entity_id
_entity_poly.type
_entity_poly.pdbx_seq_one_letter_code
_entity_poly.pdbx_strand_id
1 'polypeptide(L)'
;MVTAFIPLNSLVNEHLKMLSVSDSLSQVTLNLAAEDIRTVSQQQHEQANTLTTKLNILFVVNGALLTSLSISRLIYVPSIFSLVEVLGFLVNFILLINAFLPRQVIISPNLEDNKFLERYLALSPEEYQLQMMANFVEIYKANKIRIDDISQSLIYAAYTTLTIAISIMINILFTYFIAVFTV
;
A
#
# COMPACT_ATOMS: atom_id res chain seq x y z
N MET A 1 43.19 53.42 -27.63
CA MET A 1 42.51 52.16 -27.30
C MET A 1 43.12 51.63 -26.03
N VAL A 2 42.41 51.72 -24.90
CA VAL A 2 42.86 51.18 -23.61
C VAL A 2 42.32 49.76 -23.53
N THR A 3 43.19 48.76 -23.63
CA THR A 3 42.86 47.36 -23.38
C THR A 3 42.67 47.16 -21.88
N ALA A 4 41.44 46.91 -21.45
CA ALA A 4 41.13 46.57 -20.06
C ALA A 4 41.78 45.21 -19.74
N PHE A 5 42.86 45.21 -18.97
CA PHE A 5 43.41 44.01 -18.36
C PHE A 5 42.50 43.60 -17.21
N ILE A 6 41.65 42.60 -17.44
CA ILE A 6 40.90 41.95 -16.36
C ILE A 6 41.91 41.08 -15.60
N PRO A 7 42.13 41.32 -14.30
CA PRO A 7 43.09 40.53 -13.53
C PRO A 7 42.59 39.09 -13.43
N LEU A 8 43.44 38.13 -13.81
CA LEU A 8 43.15 36.69 -13.80
C LEU A 8 42.58 36.20 -12.45
N ASN A 9 42.97 36.88 -11.36
CA ASN A 9 42.50 36.61 -10.00
C ASN A 9 41.00 36.88 -9.79
N SER A 10 40.39 37.82 -10.51
CA SER A 10 38.94 38.06 -10.41
C SER A 10 38.14 36.98 -11.13
N LEU A 11 38.64 36.50 -12.27
CA LEU A 11 38.06 35.40 -13.04
C LEU A 11 38.11 34.08 -12.26
N VAL A 12 39.22 33.80 -11.59
CA VAL A 12 39.37 32.61 -10.74
C VAL A 12 38.43 32.68 -9.53
N ASN A 13 38.31 33.83 -8.87
CA ASN A 13 37.38 33.98 -7.74
C ASN A 13 35.91 33.89 -8.13
N GLU A 14 35.50 34.42 -9.30
CA GLU A 14 34.14 34.23 -9.80
C GLU A 14 33.85 32.77 -10.15
N HIS A 15 34.83 32.05 -10.73
CA HIS A 15 34.67 30.65 -11.07
C HIS A 15 34.56 29.77 -9.81
N LEU A 16 35.38 30.03 -8.78
CA LEU A 16 35.30 29.35 -7.48
C LEU A 16 33.98 29.66 -6.76
N LYS A 17 33.49 30.89 -6.86
CA LYS A 17 32.20 31.28 -6.28
C LYS A 17 31.04 30.59 -7.01
N MET A 18 31.08 30.49 -8.35
CA MET A 18 30.10 29.73 -9.12
C MET A 18 30.10 28.24 -8.78
N LEU A 19 31.27 27.61 -8.61
CA LEU A 19 31.38 26.22 -8.16
C LEU A 19 30.78 26.00 -6.76
N SER A 20 31.05 26.90 -5.81
CA SER A 20 30.47 26.81 -4.46
C SER A 20 28.94 27.01 -4.44
N VAL A 21 28.43 27.83 -5.35
CA VAL A 21 26.98 28.08 -5.50
C VAL A 21 26.31 26.89 -6.17
N SER A 22 26.95 26.24 -7.16
CA SER A 22 26.40 25.01 -7.76
C SER A 22 26.38 23.84 -6.78
N ASP A 23 27.43 23.67 -5.96
CA ASP A 23 27.47 22.60 -4.95
C ASP A 23 26.43 22.81 -3.85
N SER A 24 26.25 24.04 -3.39
CA SER A 24 25.20 24.35 -2.40
C SER A 24 23.79 24.20 -2.98
N LEU A 25 23.57 24.55 -4.24
CA LEU A 25 22.29 24.34 -4.92
C LEU A 25 22.00 22.84 -5.11
N SER A 26 23.03 22.06 -5.48
CA SER A 26 22.97 20.59 -5.58
C SER A 26 22.59 19.96 -4.25
N GLN A 27 23.21 20.41 -3.14
CA GLN A 27 22.92 19.93 -1.80
C GLN A 27 21.48 20.25 -1.35
N VAL A 28 20.98 21.45 -1.70
CA VAL A 28 19.58 21.84 -1.42
C VAL A 28 18.61 20.95 -2.20
N THR A 29 18.84 20.73 -3.49
CA THR A 29 18.01 19.83 -4.30
C THR A 29 18.02 18.40 -3.77
N LEU A 30 19.18 17.91 -3.34
CA LEU A 30 19.32 16.56 -2.82
C LEU A 30 18.60 16.39 -1.47
N ASN A 31 18.66 17.39 -0.60
CA ASN A 31 17.90 17.41 0.65
C ASN A 31 16.39 17.44 0.42
N LEU A 32 15.90 18.27 -0.52
CA LEU A 32 14.49 18.32 -0.88
C LEU A 32 14.01 16.96 -1.43
N ALA A 33 14.79 16.34 -2.32
CA ALA A 33 14.44 15.05 -2.88
C ALA A 33 14.47 13.92 -1.82
N ALA A 34 15.39 13.98 -0.85
CA ALA A 34 15.41 13.06 0.28
C ALA A 34 14.18 13.22 1.20
N GLU A 35 13.72 14.47 1.41
CA GLU A 35 12.50 14.78 2.15
C GLU A 35 11.25 14.26 1.44
N ASP A 36 11.15 14.47 0.13
CA ASP A 36 10.05 13.96 -0.69
C ASP A 36 9.95 12.43 -0.61
N ILE A 37 11.08 11.72 -0.73
CA ILE A 37 11.12 10.26 -0.63
C ILE A 37 10.66 9.77 0.74
N ARG A 38 11.10 10.43 1.82
CA ARG A 38 10.65 10.10 3.19
C ARG A 38 9.15 10.30 3.33
N THR A 39 8.62 11.41 2.80
CA THR A 39 7.18 11.71 2.83
C THR A 39 6.38 10.65 2.08
N VAL A 40 6.81 10.26 0.87
CA VAL A 40 6.15 9.21 0.08
C VAL A 40 6.20 7.86 0.80
N SER A 41 7.33 7.52 1.44
CA SER A 41 7.46 6.29 2.23
C SER A 41 6.52 6.29 3.43
N GLN A 42 6.37 7.43 4.12
CA GLN A 42 5.44 7.56 5.24
C GLN A 42 3.99 7.39 4.78
N GLN A 43 3.61 8.04 3.66
CA GLN A 43 2.28 7.87 3.08
C GLN A 43 2.00 6.42 2.68
N GLN A 44 3.00 5.69 2.17
CA GLN A 44 2.86 4.26 1.87
C GLN A 44 2.57 3.43 3.14
N HIS A 45 3.25 3.74 4.24
CA HIS A 45 3.01 3.08 5.52
C HIS A 45 1.60 3.37 6.06
N GLU A 46 1.15 4.62 5.99
CA GLU A 46 -0.21 5.03 6.36
C GLU A 46 -1.28 4.33 5.49
N GLN A 47 -1.03 4.18 4.19
CA GLN A 47 -1.91 3.41 3.30
C GLN A 47 -1.99 1.94 3.71
N ALA A 48 -0.86 1.30 4.03
CA ALA A 48 -0.84 -0.08 4.50
C ALA A 48 -1.63 -0.27 5.82
N ASN A 49 -1.50 0.67 6.76
CA ASN A 49 -2.26 0.67 8.02
C ASN A 49 -3.76 0.87 7.79
N THR A 50 -4.12 1.76 6.86
CA THR A 50 -5.51 1.97 6.44
C THR A 50 -6.10 0.70 5.83
N LEU A 51 -5.33 0.00 4.99
CA LEU A 51 -5.76 -1.24 4.36
C LEU A 51 -5.98 -2.35 5.38
N THR A 52 -5.08 -2.48 6.36
CA THR A 52 -5.21 -3.41 7.49
C THR A 52 -6.48 -3.13 8.29
N THR A 53 -6.79 -1.85 8.56
CA THR A 53 -8.03 -1.46 9.25
C THR A 53 -9.26 -1.88 8.46
N LYS A 54 -9.32 -1.57 7.16
CA LYS A 54 -10.46 -1.94 6.30
C LYS A 54 -10.64 -3.46 6.24
N LEU A 55 -9.54 -4.20 6.17
CA LEU A 55 -9.53 -5.66 6.18
C LEU A 55 -10.09 -6.25 7.48
N ASN A 56 -9.70 -5.71 8.64
CA ASN A 56 -10.25 -6.12 9.93
C ASN A 56 -11.77 -5.89 9.99
N ILE A 57 -12.25 -4.74 9.50
CA ILE A 57 -13.68 -4.45 9.42
C ILE A 57 -14.38 -5.47 8.53
N LEU A 58 -13.84 -5.75 7.34
CA LEU A 58 -14.46 -6.65 6.37
C LEU A 58 -14.50 -8.10 6.90
N PHE A 59 -13.49 -8.51 7.66
CA PHE A 59 -13.47 -9.80 8.35
C PHE A 59 -14.58 -9.90 9.40
N VAL A 60 -14.76 -8.87 10.23
CA VAL A 60 -15.83 -8.81 11.24
C VAL A 60 -17.22 -8.84 10.58
N VAL A 61 -17.42 -8.06 9.51
CA VAL A 61 -18.68 -8.04 8.75
C VAL A 61 -18.98 -9.41 8.14
N ASN A 62 -17.98 -10.09 7.58
CA ASN A 62 -18.16 -11.43 7.03
C ASN A 62 -18.56 -12.43 8.12
N GLY A 63 -17.93 -12.39 9.30
CA GLY A 63 -18.32 -13.21 10.45
C GLY A 63 -19.76 -12.95 10.93
N ALA A 64 -20.18 -11.69 10.94
CA ALA A 64 -21.55 -11.31 11.30
C ALA A 64 -22.59 -11.84 10.29
N LEU A 65 -22.31 -11.73 8.98
CA LEU A 65 -23.18 -12.28 7.94
C LEU A 65 -23.28 -13.81 8.04
N LEU A 66 -22.17 -14.51 8.31
CA LEU A 66 -22.18 -15.97 8.49
C LEU A 66 -23.06 -16.39 9.66
N THR A 67 -22.95 -15.65 10.77
CA THR A 67 -23.75 -15.89 11.98
C THR A 67 -25.23 -15.63 11.71
N SER A 68 -25.55 -14.53 11.03
CA SER A 68 -26.94 -14.20 10.64
C SER A 68 -27.56 -15.28 9.76
N LEU A 69 -26.83 -15.79 8.75
CA LEU A 69 -27.28 -16.89 7.91
C LEU A 69 -27.50 -18.19 8.68
N SER A 70 -26.57 -18.51 9.58
CA SER A 70 -26.64 -19.71 10.42
C SER A 70 -27.87 -19.69 11.32
N ILE A 71 -28.20 -18.52 11.89
CA ILE A 71 -29.40 -18.30 12.71
C ILE A 71 -30.68 -18.36 11.87
N SER A 72 -30.68 -17.71 10.71
CA SER A 72 -31.84 -17.66 9.80
C SER A 72 -32.20 -19.01 9.16
N ARG A 73 -31.39 -20.07 9.40
CA ARG A 73 -31.52 -21.41 8.81
C ARG A 73 -31.62 -21.44 7.27
N LEU A 74 -31.31 -20.33 6.60
CA LEU A 74 -31.36 -20.19 5.13
C LEU A 74 -30.40 -21.17 4.42
N ILE A 75 -29.33 -21.55 5.10
CA ILE A 75 -28.36 -22.56 4.65
C ILE A 75 -28.99 -23.97 4.62
N TYR A 76 -29.96 -24.27 5.48
CA TYR A 76 -30.50 -25.62 5.67
C TYR A 76 -31.66 -25.98 4.73
N VAL A 77 -32.25 -25.00 4.05
CA VAL A 77 -33.26 -25.26 3.01
C VAL A 77 -32.54 -25.32 1.67
N PRO A 78 -32.39 -26.50 1.04
CA PRO A 78 -31.65 -26.62 -0.21
C PRO A 78 -32.35 -25.85 -1.33
N SER A 79 -31.75 -24.74 -1.75
CA SER A 79 -32.21 -23.88 -2.86
C SER A 79 -31.00 -23.37 -3.65
N ILE A 80 -31.25 -22.86 -4.86
CA ILE A 80 -30.19 -22.22 -5.68
C ILE A 80 -29.58 -21.02 -4.91
N PHE A 81 -30.40 -20.29 -4.14
CA PHE A 81 -29.93 -19.19 -3.29
C PHE A 81 -28.95 -19.69 -2.21
N SER A 82 -29.26 -20.80 -1.54
CA SER A 82 -28.38 -21.37 -0.51
C SER A 82 -27.05 -21.85 -1.11
N LEU A 83 -27.04 -22.35 -2.35
CA LEU A 83 -25.80 -22.72 -3.04
C LEU A 83 -24.95 -21.48 -3.38
N VAL A 84 -25.58 -20.40 -3.87
CA VAL A 84 -24.91 -19.11 -4.13
C VAL A 84 -24.36 -18.50 -2.84
N GLU A 85 -25.12 -18.56 -1.74
CA GLU A 85 -24.69 -18.08 -0.43
C GLU A 85 -23.46 -18.84 0.07
N VAL A 86 -23.48 -20.19 0.05
CA VAL A 86 -22.35 -21.02 0.53
C VAL A 86 -21.11 -20.82 -0.34
N LEU A 87 -21.25 -20.84 -1.67
CA LEU A 87 -20.11 -20.60 -2.57
C LEU A 87 -19.58 -19.18 -2.45
N GLY A 88 -20.47 -18.19 -2.37
CA GLY A 88 -20.10 -16.80 -2.14
C GLY A 88 -19.31 -16.64 -0.84
N PHE A 89 -19.78 -17.26 0.24
CA PHE A 89 -19.07 -17.27 1.52
C PHE A 89 -17.69 -17.89 1.43
N LEU A 90 -17.56 -19.03 0.75
CA LEU A 90 -16.28 -19.69 0.56
C LEU A 90 -15.30 -18.78 -0.20
N VAL A 91 -15.75 -18.18 -1.30
CA VAL A 91 -14.95 -17.24 -2.10
C VAL A 91 -14.54 -16.03 -1.25
N ASN A 92 -15.48 -15.43 -0.52
CA ASN A 92 -15.21 -14.28 0.34
C ASN A 92 -14.18 -14.64 1.44
N PHE A 93 -14.34 -15.81 2.06
CA PHE A 93 -13.41 -16.30 3.07
C PHE A 93 -11.99 -16.50 2.51
N ILE A 94 -11.87 -17.12 1.33
CA ILE A 94 -10.57 -17.30 0.66
C ILE A 94 -9.93 -15.94 0.33
N LEU A 95 -10.69 -14.99 -0.21
CA LEU A 95 -10.19 -13.64 -0.52
C LEU A 95 -9.69 -12.91 0.73
N LEU A 96 -10.43 -13.01 1.83
CA LEU A 96 -10.05 -12.40 3.09
C LEU A 96 -8.81 -13.05 3.69
N ILE A 97 -8.71 -14.39 3.72
CA ILE A 97 -7.51 -15.08 4.19
C ILE A 97 -6.29 -14.72 3.34
N ASN A 98 -6.44 -14.66 2.01
CA ASN A 98 -5.35 -14.24 1.12
C ASN A 98 -4.89 -12.80 1.40
N ALA A 99 -5.81 -11.92 1.77
CA ALA A 99 -5.49 -10.56 2.16
C ALA A 99 -4.93 -10.46 3.60
N PHE A 100 -5.26 -11.42 4.47
CA PHE A 100 -4.79 -11.51 5.87
C PHE A 100 -3.39 -12.11 5.98
N LEU A 101 -2.95 -12.92 5.01
CA LEU A 101 -1.65 -13.59 5.07
C LEU A 101 -0.53 -12.56 5.24
N PRO A 102 0.27 -12.64 6.32
CA PRO A 102 1.30 -11.66 6.61
C PRO A 102 2.35 -11.69 5.51
N ARG A 103 2.42 -10.64 4.70
CA ARG A 103 3.49 -10.43 3.73
C ARG A 103 4.57 -9.57 4.39
N GLN A 104 5.79 -10.10 4.48
CA GLN A 104 6.91 -9.38 5.08
C GLN A 104 7.16 -8.07 4.33
N VAL A 105 7.07 -6.92 5.01
CA VAL A 105 7.40 -5.61 4.45
C VAL A 105 8.92 -5.50 4.36
N ILE A 106 9.46 -5.07 3.21
CA ILE A 106 10.89 -4.80 3.11
C ILE A 106 11.14 -3.43 3.75
N ILE A 107 12.03 -3.37 4.72
CA ILE A 107 12.40 -2.16 5.46
C ILE A 107 13.86 -1.82 5.11
N SER A 108 14.12 -0.54 4.85
CA SER A 108 15.47 0.01 4.73
C SER A 108 15.65 1.21 5.65
N PRO A 109 16.85 1.42 6.21
CA PRO A 109 18.04 0.56 6.07
C PRO A 109 17.87 -0.77 6.80
N ASN A 110 18.31 -1.87 6.17
CA ASN A 110 18.31 -3.18 6.84
C ASN A 110 19.52 -3.26 7.77
N LEU A 111 19.30 -2.95 9.04
CA LEU A 111 20.35 -2.94 10.07
C LEU A 111 20.84 -4.36 10.43
N GLU A 112 20.15 -5.41 10.00
CA GLU A 112 20.55 -6.80 10.22
C GLU A 112 21.56 -7.30 9.16
N ASP A 113 21.75 -6.56 8.06
CA ASP A 113 22.71 -6.89 7.02
C ASP A 113 24.04 -6.17 7.23
N ASN A 114 25.03 -6.91 7.74
CA ASN A 114 26.39 -6.39 7.94
C ASN A 114 27.03 -5.86 6.65
N LYS A 115 26.66 -6.43 5.48
CA LYS A 115 27.18 -5.97 4.17
C LYS A 115 26.56 -4.63 3.76
N PHE A 116 25.34 -4.34 4.21
CA PHE A 116 24.71 -3.04 4.04
C PHE A 116 25.50 -2.00 4.83
N LEU A 117 25.74 -2.22 6.12
CA LEU A 117 26.54 -1.29 6.93
C LEU A 117 27.94 -1.04 6.34
N GLU A 118 28.65 -2.08 5.92
CA GLU A 118 29.98 -1.94 5.31
C GLU A 118 29.97 -1.14 3.99
N ARG A 119 28.95 -1.34 3.15
CA ARG A 119 28.83 -0.63 1.87
C ARG A 119 28.47 0.85 2.05
N TYR A 120 27.65 1.18 3.03
CA TYR A 120 27.13 2.54 3.20
C TYR A 120 27.98 3.41 4.15
N LEU A 121 28.71 2.82 5.11
CA LEU A 121 29.59 3.56 6.03
C LEU A 121 30.87 4.10 5.35
N ALA A 122 31.26 3.53 4.21
CA ALA A 122 32.45 3.94 3.47
C ALA A 122 32.21 5.11 2.49
N LEU A 123 30.96 5.55 2.31
CA LEU A 123 30.58 6.57 1.34
C LEU A 123 30.70 7.97 1.90
N SER A 124 30.90 8.96 1.01
CA SER A 124 30.69 10.35 1.38
C SER A 124 29.21 10.64 1.70
N PRO A 125 28.88 11.68 2.48
CA PRO A 125 27.50 12.00 2.84
C PRO A 125 26.56 12.16 1.62
N GLU A 126 27.05 12.75 0.55
CA GLU A 126 26.31 12.98 -0.70
C GLU A 126 26.03 11.67 -1.45
N GLU A 127 27.06 10.84 -1.62
CA GLU A 127 26.94 9.51 -2.24
C GLU A 127 26.04 8.58 -1.42
N TYR A 128 26.16 8.64 -0.10
CA TYR A 128 25.28 7.91 0.82
C TYR A 128 23.82 8.29 0.60
N GLN A 129 23.50 9.60 0.57
CA GLN A 129 22.13 10.05 0.37
C GLN A 129 21.59 9.60 -0.99
N LEU A 130 22.37 9.74 -2.05
CA LEU A 130 21.96 9.36 -3.40
C LEU A 130 21.72 7.85 -3.54
N GLN A 131 22.60 7.04 -2.96
CA GLN A 131 22.46 5.58 -2.98
C GLN A 131 21.33 5.09 -2.07
N MET A 132 21.08 5.75 -0.94
CA MET A 132 19.92 5.49 -0.10
C MET A 132 18.61 5.83 -0.82
N MET A 133 18.55 6.94 -1.55
CA MET A 133 17.38 7.31 -2.34
C MET A 133 17.07 6.26 -3.41
N ALA A 134 18.09 5.77 -4.13
CA ALA A 134 17.92 4.69 -5.10
C ALA A 134 17.36 3.40 -4.45
N ASN A 135 17.92 3.02 -3.29
CA ASN A 135 17.43 1.87 -2.53
C ASN A 135 15.97 2.05 -2.04
N PHE A 136 15.62 3.25 -1.57
CA PHE A 136 14.24 3.55 -1.18
C PHE A 136 13.26 3.43 -2.34
N VAL A 137 13.65 3.79 -3.56
CA VAL A 137 12.80 3.63 -4.76
C VAL A 137 12.53 2.15 -5.05
N GLU A 138 13.55 1.30 -4.97
CA GLU A 138 13.40 -0.15 -5.18
C GLU A 138 12.47 -0.77 -4.14
N ILE A 139 12.63 -0.38 -2.87
CA ILE A 139 11.81 -0.85 -1.76
C ILE A 139 10.39 -0.34 -1.86
N TYR A 140 10.19 0.92 -2.22
CA TYR A 140 8.88 1.50 -2.47
C TYR A 140 8.15 0.72 -3.55
N LYS A 141 8.81 0.40 -4.67
CA LYS A 141 8.25 -0.39 -5.77
C LYS A 141 7.85 -1.79 -5.31
N ALA A 142 8.71 -2.47 -4.55
CA ALA A 142 8.42 -3.81 -4.03
C ALA A 142 7.24 -3.81 -3.03
N ASN A 143 7.20 -2.83 -2.13
CA ASN A 143 6.10 -2.70 -1.16
C ASN A 143 4.79 -2.28 -1.82
N LYS A 144 4.84 -1.43 -2.87
CA LYS A 144 3.65 -0.97 -3.60
C LYS A 144 2.89 -2.14 -4.24
N ILE A 145 3.60 -3.06 -4.90
CA ILE A 145 2.98 -4.25 -5.53
C ILE A 145 2.21 -5.06 -4.48
N ARG A 146 2.80 -5.24 -3.30
CA ARG A 146 2.18 -6.02 -2.21
C ARG A 146 0.94 -5.33 -1.63
N ILE A 147 1.00 -4.02 -1.45
CA ILE A 147 -0.15 -3.22 -0.99
C ILE A 147 -1.27 -3.26 -2.03
N ASP A 148 -0.93 -3.17 -3.32
CA ASP A 148 -1.91 -3.24 -4.40
C ASP A 148 -2.61 -4.61 -4.46
N ASP A 149 -1.87 -5.70 -4.31
CA ASP A 149 -2.44 -7.06 -4.23
C ASP A 149 -3.45 -7.22 -3.07
N ILE A 150 -3.10 -6.69 -1.88
CA ILE A 150 -4.00 -6.70 -0.71
C ILE A 150 -5.23 -5.85 -1.02
N SER A 151 -5.04 -4.70 -1.66
CA SER A 151 -6.12 -3.77 -2.02
C SER A 151 -7.10 -4.41 -2.99
N GLN A 152 -6.60 -5.06 -4.04
CA GLN A 152 -7.41 -5.80 -5.00
C GLN A 152 -8.20 -6.93 -4.34
N SER A 153 -7.52 -7.73 -3.51
CA SER A 153 -8.17 -8.82 -2.76
C SER A 153 -9.29 -8.29 -1.86
N LEU A 154 -9.07 -7.14 -1.21
CA LEU A 154 -10.06 -6.49 -0.36
C LEU A 154 -11.24 -5.92 -1.15
N ILE A 155 -10.99 -5.34 -2.34
CA ILE A 155 -12.04 -4.86 -3.25
C ILE A 155 -12.93 -6.03 -3.70
N TYR A 156 -12.33 -7.14 -4.13
CA TYR A 156 -13.09 -8.33 -4.52
C TYR A 156 -13.87 -8.93 -3.34
N ALA A 157 -13.29 -8.94 -2.14
CA ALA A 157 -13.98 -9.40 -0.93
C ALA A 157 -15.18 -8.49 -0.61
N ALA A 158 -15.05 -7.17 -0.76
CA ALA A 158 -16.14 -6.22 -0.56
C ALA A 158 -17.28 -6.46 -1.55
N TYR A 159 -16.98 -6.62 -2.84
CA TYR A 159 -18.00 -6.93 -3.85
C TYR A 159 -18.68 -8.26 -3.59
N THR A 160 -17.91 -9.30 -3.24
CA THR A 160 -18.46 -10.62 -2.91
C THR A 160 -19.38 -10.54 -1.69
N THR A 161 -18.97 -9.81 -0.64
CA THR A 161 -19.78 -9.54 0.55
C THR A 161 -21.11 -8.87 0.19
N LEU A 162 -21.08 -7.86 -0.69
CA LEU A 162 -22.28 -7.18 -1.15
C LEU A 162 -23.21 -8.11 -1.94
N THR A 163 -22.68 -8.92 -2.84
CA THR A 163 -23.45 -9.91 -3.61
C THR A 163 -24.13 -10.93 -2.69
N ILE A 164 -23.42 -11.42 -1.67
CA ILE A 164 -23.99 -12.29 -0.65
C ILE A 164 -25.14 -11.59 0.08
N ALA A 165 -24.92 -10.35 0.56
CA ALA A 165 -25.94 -9.61 1.29
C ALA A 165 -27.22 -9.38 0.46
N ILE A 166 -27.08 -9.04 -0.82
CA ILE A 166 -28.22 -8.90 -1.75
C ILE A 166 -28.91 -10.24 -1.97
N SER A 167 -28.15 -11.33 -2.12
CA SER A 167 -28.71 -12.68 -2.30
C SER A 167 -29.55 -13.09 -1.10
N ILE A 168 -29.05 -12.86 0.12
CA ILE A 168 -29.78 -13.09 1.37
C ILE A 168 -31.07 -12.27 1.42
N MET A 169 -30.98 -10.98 1.09
CA MET A 169 -32.14 -10.08 1.09
C MET A 169 -33.23 -10.56 0.12
N ILE A 170 -32.84 -10.97 -1.09
CA ILE A 170 -33.76 -11.53 -2.10
C ILE A 170 -34.36 -12.85 -1.60
N ASN A 171 -33.54 -13.73 -1.02
CA ASN A 171 -33.97 -15.02 -0.51
C ASN A 171 -35.02 -14.88 0.62
N ILE A 172 -34.79 -13.94 1.56
CA ILE A 172 -35.76 -13.57 2.60
C ILE A 172 -37.04 -13.03 1.97
N LEU A 173 -36.95 -12.08 1.03
CA LEU A 173 -38.12 -11.51 0.36
C LEU A 173 -38.95 -12.60 -0.34
N PHE A 174 -38.32 -13.49 -1.10
CA PHE A 174 -38.99 -14.61 -1.77
C PHE A 174 -39.69 -15.53 -0.77
N THR A 175 -38.99 -15.90 0.31
CA THR A 175 -39.53 -16.81 1.33
C THR A 175 -40.76 -16.20 2.01
N TYR A 176 -40.72 -14.93 2.39
CA TYR A 176 -41.85 -14.27 3.06
C TYR A 176 -42.98 -13.89 2.10
N PHE A 177 -42.70 -13.38 0.91
CA PHE A 177 -43.76 -12.99 -0.04
C PHE A 177 -44.49 -14.21 -0.61
N ILE A 178 -43.78 -15.27 -1.04
CA ILE A 178 -44.46 -16.46 -1.56
C ILE A 178 -45.26 -17.17 -0.47
N ALA A 179 -44.71 -17.31 0.74
CA ALA A 179 -45.43 -17.92 1.86
C ALA A 179 -46.75 -17.18 2.17
N VAL A 180 -46.76 -15.84 2.10
CA VAL A 180 -47.96 -15.01 2.30
C VAL A 180 -49.00 -15.18 1.19
N PHE A 181 -48.61 -15.54 -0.04
CA PHE A 181 -49.55 -15.78 -1.14
C PHE A 181 -50.07 -17.23 -1.21
N THR A 182 -49.45 -18.17 -0.50
CA THR A 182 -49.85 -19.58 -0.45
C THR A 182 -50.67 -19.98 0.78
N VAL A 183 -50.96 -19.04 1.68
CA VAL A 183 -51.91 -19.18 2.81
C VAL A 183 -53.21 -18.47 2.45
#